data_AF-A0AAN7Y3E3-F1
#
_entry.id   AF-A0AAN7Y3E3-F1
#
_cell.length_a   1.000
_cell.length_b   1.000
_cell.length_c   1.000
_cell.angle_alpha   90.00
_cell.angle_beta   90.00
_cell.angle_gamma   90.00
#
_symmetry.space_group_name_H-M   'P 1'
#
loop_
_entity.id
_entity.type
_entity.pdbx_description
1 polymer ?
#
loop_
_entity_poly.entity_id
_entity_poly.type
_entity_poly.pdbx_seq_one_letter_code
_entity_poly.pdbx_strand_id
1 'polypeptide(L)'
;MEECEDRCCNASTCRLVPGAQCSSDGICCQDCKLRGSGSMCRGPLGECDLPEFCTGSSPYCPPNVFLQNGEPCEDEASYCYEGVCASMNTQCQLLWGPNATSAPPVCFSSVNKQGNKYGNCGQLKNGSYIPCGAADVHCGRIQCQGGRERPRLGSNAEILTTKVRFNHSDLVCRGTFFHLGDDVSDPATVNQGTACSLRKACLNQQCQDVSVFGVQECREKCNGHGVCNSNKNCHCEVGWAPPDCRYSGLGGSVDSGPASAAGNSDPVKVSLLVLFLFVLPSLLLFIALRFPRLRHSFLSPLHKGRQHNRTPVMERADRRNGEQVRPLRYHLNAPPDIPLTPPHKEVHDRPAAPTKPLPPDPALNPPPQRPAPPSKPLPPDPPAQLLSRTAPPNKPLPPEPGTPAQIPLKPVVPVKPRLAPLPSNIPPHPSYAASKPPQHGATANPAGPKRRPPLRPSGSQRVDSSAL
;
A
#
# COMPACT_ATOMS: atom_id res chain seq x y z
N MET A 1 -12.76 27.41 26.80
CA MET A 1 -13.73 26.79 25.90
C MET A 1 -13.81 27.72 24.71
N GLU A 2 -13.35 27.27 23.56
CA GLU A 2 -13.47 28.00 22.30
C GLU A 2 -14.93 27.83 21.85
N GLU A 3 -15.62 28.93 21.52
CA GLU A 3 -17.00 28.87 21.03
C GLU A 3 -17.01 28.24 19.63
N CYS A 4 -17.93 27.29 19.40
CA CYS A 4 -18.07 26.60 18.12
C CYS A 4 -18.61 27.59 17.05
N GLU A 5 -17.73 28.17 16.25
CA GLU A 5 -18.08 29.02 15.11
C GLU A 5 -18.38 28.17 13.86
N ASP A 6 -19.51 27.46 13.85
CA ASP A 6 -20.00 26.76 12.66
C ASP A 6 -21.11 27.57 11.97
N ARG A 7 -20.89 28.01 10.72
CA ARG A 7 -21.89 28.78 9.94
C ARG A 7 -23.08 27.94 9.47
N CYS A 8 -22.93 26.63 9.47
CA CYS A 8 -23.91 25.65 9.03
C CYS A 8 -24.68 25.03 10.20
N CYS A 9 -24.21 25.19 11.44
CA CYS A 9 -24.80 24.60 12.64
C CYS A 9 -25.03 25.65 13.74
N ASN A 10 -26.24 25.71 14.27
CA ASN A 10 -26.56 26.57 15.41
C ASN A 10 -25.99 25.96 16.70
N ALA A 11 -24.93 26.55 17.25
CA ALA A 11 -24.19 26.05 18.41
C ALA A 11 -25.07 25.88 19.67
N SER A 12 -26.11 26.70 19.87
CA SER A 12 -26.98 26.62 21.05
C SER A 12 -27.99 25.47 20.98
N THR A 13 -28.34 25.02 19.77
CA THR A 13 -29.38 23.99 19.56
C THR A 13 -28.84 22.69 19.00
N CYS A 14 -27.57 22.67 18.55
CA CYS A 14 -26.95 21.57 17.82
C CYS A 14 -27.79 21.13 16.60
N ARG A 15 -28.39 22.10 15.90
CA ARG A 15 -29.20 21.87 14.69
C ARG A 15 -28.62 22.62 13.52
N LEU A 16 -28.72 22.00 12.35
CA LEU A 16 -28.37 22.65 11.08
C LEU A 16 -29.21 23.91 10.86
N VAL A 17 -28.57 24.95 10.33
CA VAL A 17 -29.29 26.16 9.90
C VAL A 17 -30.18 25.85 8.69
N PRO A 18 -31.26 26.61 8.46
CA PRO A 18 -32.14 26.38 7.32
C PRO A 18 -31.36 26.33 5.98
N GLY A 19 -31.57 25.25 5.23
CA GLY A 19 -30.90 25.05 3.93
C GLY A 19 -29.53 24.37 4.00
N ALA A 20 -28.93 24.17 5.18
CA ALA A 20 -27.73 23.36 5.34
C ALA A 20 -28.06 21.87 5.26
N GLN A 21 -27.22 21.10 4.58
CA GLN A 21 -27.27 19.63 4.52
C GLN A 21 -26.27 19.00 5.50
N CYS A 22 -25.26 19.75 5.90
CA CYS A 22 -24.16 19.29 6.73
C CYS A 22 -23.57 20.43 7.53
N SER A 23 -22.88 20.05 8.60
CA SER A 23 -22.06 20.91 9.45
C SER A 23 -20.66 21.05 8.83
N SER A 24 -19.99 22.17 9.08
CA SER A 24 -18.73 22.53 8.42
C SER A 24 -17.52 21.70 8.87
N ASP A 25 -17.67 20.93 9.95
CA ASP A 25 -16.69 19.97 10.46
C ASP A 25 -16.50 18.73 9.55
N GLY A 26 -17.49 18.41 8.71
CA GLY A 26 -17.41 17.29 7.78
C GLY A 26 -16.48 17.55 6.60
N ILE A 27 -15.46 16.70 6.38
CA ILE A 27 -14.55 16.79 5.22
C ILE A 27 -15.24 16.60 3.85
N CYS A 28 -16.42 15.99 3.85
CA CYS A 28 -17.32 15.88 2.70
C CYS A 28 -18.43 16.95 2.71
N CYS A 29 -18.29 18.01 3.51
CA CYS A 29 -19.15 19.19 3.49
C CYS A 29 -18.39 20.38 2.89
N GLN A 30 -19.05 21.12 2.01
CA GLN A 30 -18.54 22.36 1.43
C GLN A 30 -19.70 23.35 1.34
N ASP A 31 -19.53 24.55 1.90
CA ASP A 31 -20.55 25.61 1.91
C ASP A 31 -21.92 25.13 2.42
N CYS A 32 -21.90 24.36 3.52
CA CYS A 32 -23.09 23.74 4.13
C CYS A 32 -23.83 22.74 3.22
N LYS A 33 -23.21 22.28 2.13
CA LYS A 33 -23.73 21.28 1.19
C LYS A 33 -22.82 20.07 1.12
N LEU A 34 -23.40 18.91 0.85
CA LEU A 34 -22.61 17.70 0.64
C LEU A 34 -21.77 17.84 -0.63
N ARG A 35 -20.49 17.49 -0.55
CA ARG A 35 -19.61 17.38 -1.72
C ARG A 35 -20.15 16.31 -2.65
N GLY A 36 -20.04 16.55 -3.95
CA GLY A 36 -20.51 15.61 -4.97
C GLY A 36 -19.83 14.24 -4.84
N SER A 37 -20.57 13.18 -5.20
CA SER A 37 -20.04 11.82 -5.21
C SER A 37 -18.77 11.74 -6.06
N GLY A 38 -17.76 11.02 -5.58
CA GLY A 38 -16.46 10.90 -6.26
C GLY A 38 -15.46 12.01 -5.96
N SER A 39 -15.81 12.95 -5.07
CA SER A 39 -14.86 13.94 -4.57
C SER A 39 -13.88 13.29 -3.60
N MET A 40 -12.58 13.31 -3.88
CA MET A 40 -11.58 12.77 -2.95
C MET A 40 -11.63 13.51 -1.60
N CYS A 41 -11.77 12.75 -0.52
CA CYS A 41 -11.75 13.26 0.85
C CYS A 41 -10.52 12.80 1.63
N ARG A 42 -9.89 11.69 1.24
CA ARG A 42 -8.59 11.28 1.77
C ARG A 42 -7.73 10.70 0.65
N GLY A 43 -6.51 11.22 0.54
CA GLY A 43 -5.49 10.66 -0.36
C GLY A 43 -4.74 9.51 0.31
N PRO A 44 -4.08 8.66 -0.49
CA PRO A 44 -3.29 7.55 0.04
C PRO A 44 -2.03 8.04 0.75
N LEU A 45 -1.70 7.42 1.87
CA LEU A 45 -0.47 7.60 2.64
C LEU A 45 0.52 6.48 2.32
N GLY A 46 1.26 6.65 1.23
CA GLY A 46 2.20 5.64 0.73
C GLY A 46 1.52 4.62 -0.19
N GLU A 47 2.28 3.62 -0.62
CA GLU A 47 1.84 2.66 -1.65
C GLU A 47 0.87 1.58 -1.15
N CYS A 48 0.83 1.34 0.17
CA CYS A 48 -0.04 0.33 0.79
C CYS A 48 -1.42 0.86 1.19
N ASP A 49 -1.69 2.14 0.97
CA ASP A 49 -2.90 2.81 1.40
C ASP A 49 -3.75 3.18 0.18
N LEU A 50 -5.08 3.14 0.32
CA LEU A 50 -6.01 3.42 -0.77
C LEU A 50 -6.66 4.80 -0.57
N PRO A 51 -7.10 5.49 -1.63
CA PRO A 51 -7.86 6.73 -1.49
C PRO A 51 -9.34 6.46 -1.11
N GLU A 52 -9.96 7.42 -0.42
CA GLU A 52 -11.42 7.47 -0.25
C GLU A 52 -12.04 8.73 -0.83
N PHE A 53 -13.28 8.56 -1.24
CA PHE A 53 -14.08 9.53 -1.96
C PHE A 53 -15.42 9.72 -1.28
N CYS A 54 -15.87 10.97 -1.21
CA CYS A 54 -17.19 11.33 -0.73
C CYS A 54 -18.26 10.57 -1.51
N THR A 55 -19.22 10.00 -0.80
CA THR A 55 -20.34 9.27 -1.41
C THR A 55 -21.37 10.22 -2.04
N GLY A 56 -21.40 11.48 -1.60
CA GLY A 56 -22.45 12.46 -1.91
C GLY A 56 -23.68 12.36 -1.01
N SER A 57 -23.72 11.39 -0.10
CA SER A 57 -24.83 11.16 0.83
C SER A 57 -24.48 11.38 2.31
N SER A 58 -23.21 11.60 2.61
CA SER A 58 -22.68 11.78 3.97
C SER A 58 -21.71 12.96 4.02
N PRO A 59 -21.69 13.75 5.11
CA PRO A 59 -20.69 14.80 5.33
C PRO A 59 -19.33 14.26 5.79
N TYR A 60 -19.27 12.98 6.16
CA TYR A 60 -18.05 12.31 6.58
C TYR A 60 -17.46 11.51 5.42
N CYS A 61 -16.12 11.47 5.36
CA CYS A 61 -15.42 10.56 4.47
C CYS A 61 -15.70 9.11 4.90
N PRO A 62 -15.79 8.16 3.96
CA PRO A 62 -15.88 6.74 4.30
C PRO A 62 -14.72 6.29 5.21
N PRO A 63 -14.88 5.17 5.95
CA PRO A 63 -13.80 4.60 6.74
C PRO A 63 -12.55 4.36 5.89
N ASN A 64 -11.38 4.59 6.50
CA ASN A 64 -10.09 4.32 5.88
C ASN A 64 -9.99 2.83 5.51
N VAL A 65 -9.71 2.57 4.23
CA VAL A 65 -9.31 1.26 3.72
C VAL A 65 -7.94 1.35 3.07
N PHE A 66 -7.21 0.24 3.15
CA PHE A 66 -5.85 0.13 2.63
C PHE A 66 -5.71 -1.18 1.86
N LEU A 67 -4.59 -1.40 1.16
CA LEU A 67 -4.34 -2.65 0.47
C LEU A 67 -4.38 -3.83 1.45
N GLN A 68 -4.95 -4.95 1.03
CA GLN A 68 -4.99 -6.14 1.87
C GLN A 68 -3.58 -6.51 2.33
N ASN A 69 -3.45 -6.90 3.61
CA ASN A 69 -2.18 -7.39 4.15
C ASN A 69 -1.59 -8.47 3.23
N GLY A 70 -0.29 -8.43 2.99
CA GLY A 70 0.41 -9.36 2.11
C GLY A 70 0.52 -8.92 0.65
N GLU A 71 -0.12 -7.83 0.22
CA GLU A 71 0.18 -7.24 -1.09
C GLU A 71 1.66 -6.81 -1.15
N PRO A 72 2.38 -7.06 -2.26
CA PRO A 72 3.78 -6.70 -2.36
C PRO A 72 3.95 -5.18 -2.49
N CYS A 73 5.02 -4.67 -1.90
CA CYS A 73 5.39 -3.26 -1.91
C CYS A 73 6.91 -3.09 -1.98
N GLU A 74 7.40 -1.88 -2.23
CA GLU A 74 8.84 -1.59 -2.43
C GLU A 74 9.45 -2.49 -3.53
N ASP A 75 8.82 -2.55 -4.71
CA ASP A 75 9.23 -3.41 -5.85
C ASP A 75 9.34 -4.91 -5.47
N GLU A 76 8.35 -5.42 -4.73
CA GLU A 76 8.33 -6.79 -4.18
C GLU A 76 9.41 -7.08 -3.11
N ALA A 77 10.11 -6.05 -2.62
CA ALA A 77 11.09 -6.22 -1.54
C ALA A 77 10.44 -6.37 -0.16
N SER A 78 9.18 -5.96 0.02
CA SER A 78 8.42 -6.14 1.25
C SER A 78 6.93 -6.36 0.98
N TYR A 79 6.13 -6.41 2.05
CA TYR A 79 4.69 -6.61 1.98
C TYR A 79 3.92 -5.62 2.85
N CYS A 80 2.77 -5.18 2.33
CA CYS A 80 1.84 -4.32 3.03
C CYS A 80 1.29 -5.02 4.26
N TYR A 81 1.23 -4.28 5.37
CA TYR A 81 0.56 -4.72 6.58
C TYR A 81 -0.05 -3.52 7.28
N GLU A 82 -1.36 -3.56 7.51
CA GLU A 82 -2.13 -2.48 8.13
C GLU A 82 -1.93 -1.12 7.43
N GLY A 83 -1.83 -1.14 6.10
CA GLY A 83 -1.68 0.04 5.25
C GLY A 83 -0.27 0.62 5.20
N VAL A 84 0.73 -0.05 5.78
CA VAL A 84 2.12 0.41 5.79
C VAL A 84 3.01 -0.59 5.06
N CYS A 85 3.89 -0.09 4.19
CA CYS A 85 5.02 -0.86 3.66
C CYS A 85 6.21 -0.68 4.61
N ALA A 86 6.51 -1.70 5.43
CA ALA A 86 7.60 -1.65 6.38
C ALA A 86 8.82 -2.43 5.88
N SER A 87 10.03 -1.92 6.17
CA SER A 87 11.27 -2.64 5.94
C SER A 87 12.19 -2.52 7.16
N MET A 88 13.14 -3.46 7.32
CA MET A 88 14.06 -3.40 8.45
C MET A 88 14.92 -2.13 8.43
N ASN A 89 15.26 -1.63 7.23
CA ASN A 89 16.02 -0.40 7.08
C ASN A 89 15.22 0.81 7.58
N THR A 90 13.97 0.97 7.13
CA THR A 90 13.13 2.09 7.54
C THR A 90 12.85 2.04 9.04
N GLN A 91 12.63 0.84 9.60
CA GLN A 91 12.47 0.68 11.05
C GLN A 91 13.75 1.04 11.83
N CYS A 92 14.94 0.64 11.36
CA CYS A 92 16.21 1.07 11.96
C CYS A 92 16.40 2.59 11.90
N GLN A 93 15.99 3.24 10.81
CA GLN A 93 16.06 4.70 10.66
C GLN A 93 15.08 5.43 11.59
N LEU A 94 13.89 4.87 11.82
CA LEU A 94 12.94 5.39 12.80
C LEU A 94 13.51 5.32 14.22
N LEU A 95 14.13 4.18 14.57
CA LEU A 95 14.71 3.97 15.89
C LEU A 95 15.96 4.81 16.13
N TRP A 96 16.91 4.85 15.19
CA TRP A 96 18.27 5.39 15.41
C TRP A 96 18.60 6.62 14.57
N GLY A 97 17.70 7.07 13.69
CA GLY A 97 17.90 8.19 12.78
C GLY A 97 18.37 7.78 11.37
N PRO A 98 18.47 8.74 10.43
CA PRO A 98 18.59 8.46 9.00
C PRO A 98 19.84 7.69 8.58
N ASN A 99 20.92 7.76 9.36
CA ASN A 99 22.19 7.05 9.06
C ASN A 99 22.21 5.61 9.60
N ALA A 100 21.07 5.07 10.04
CA ALA A 100 20.94 3.70 10.49
C ALA A 100 20.48 2.79 9.35
N THR A 101 20.92 1.54 9.40
CA THR A 101 20.54 0.50 8.45
C THR A 101 20.27 -0.81 9.20
N SER A 102 19.55 -1.72 8.56
CA SER A 102 19.42 -3.10 9.02
C SER A 102 20.80 -3.73 9.18
N ALA A 103 21.01 -4.44 10.27
CA ALA A 103 22.26 -5.15 10.50
C ALA A 103 22.40 -6.35 9.54
N PRO A 104 23.61 -6.85 9.29
CA PRO A 104 23.80 -8.04 8.49
C PRO A 104 23.07 -9.26 9.09
N PRO A 105 22.65 -10.24 8.27
CA PRO A 105 21.90 -11.41 8.74
C PRO A 105 22.53 -12.18 9.90
N VAL A 106 23.86 -12.15 10.01
CA VAL A 106 24.58 -12.78 11.13
C VAL A 106 24.15 -12.20 12.48
N CYS A 107 23.89 -10.88 12.59
CA CYS A 107 23.39 -10.27 13.82
C CYS A 107 22.06 -10.87 14.25
N PHE A 108 21.09 -10.97 13.35
CA PHE A 108 19.81 -11.62 13.62
C PHE A 108 20.01 -13.08 14.03
N SER A 109 20.77 -13.84 13.23
CA SER A 109 20.95 -15.28 13.47
C SER A 109 21.73 -15.62 14.75
N SER A 110 22.63 -14.74 15.21
CA SER A 110 23.44 -14.95 16.42
C SER A 110 22.80 -14.37 17.68
N VAL A 111 22.08 -13.25 17.56
CA VAL A 111 21.51 -12.56 18.72
C VAL A 111 20.11 -13.08 19.03
N ASN A 112 19.23 -13.26 18.03
CA ASN A 112 17.85 -13.65 18.25
C ASN A 112 17.66 -15.12 18.66
N LYS A 113 18.63 -15.99 18.37
CA LYS A 113 18.64 -17.38 18.86
C LYS A 113 18.94 -17.50 20.35
N GLN A 114 19.46 -16.45 21.00
CA GLN A 114 19.85 -16.52 22.41
C GLN A 114 18.64 -16.56 23.34
N GLY A 115 17.51 -15.97 22.94
CA GLY A 115 16.31 -15.92 23.80
C GLY A 115 16.57 -15.12 25.07
N ASN A 116 17.03 -13.88 24.91
CA ASN A 116 17.29 -12.97 26.03
C ASN A 116 16.86 -11.53 25.66
N LYS A 117 17.13 -10.56 26.53
CA LYS A 117 16.75 -9.15 26.30
C LYS A 117 17.32 -8.54 25.01
N TYR A 118 18.48 -9.04 24.54
CA TYR A 118 19.16 -8.55 23.34
C TYR A 118 18.56 -9.10 22.05
N GLY A 119 18.08 -10.34 22.08
CA GLY A 119 17.44 -10.98 20.95
C GLY A 119 16.56 -12.15 21.34
N ASN A 120 15.34 -12.13 20.82
CA ASN A 120 14.29 -13.09 21.10
C ASN A 120 13.18 -12.99 20.03
N CYS A 121 12.26 -13.95 20.05
CA CYS A 121 11.02 -13.97 19.27
C CYS A 121 9.82 -13.82 20.21
N GLY A 122 9.86 -12.78 21.05
CA GLY A 122 8.82 -12.47 22.01
C GLY A 122 9.14 -12.89 23.43
N GLN A 123 8.19 -12.60 24.32
CA GLN A 123 8.30 -12.80 25.76
C GLN A 123 7.03 -13.50 26.26
N LEU A 124 7.22 -14.47 27.17
CA LEU A 124 6.12 -15.15 27.85
C LEU A 124 5.60 -14.26 28.99
N LYS A 125 4.36 -14.52 29.46
CA LYS A 125 3.72 -13.77 30.56
C LYS A 125 4.52 -13.74 31.88
N ASN A 126 5.44 -14.69 32.06
CA ASN A 126 6.32 -14.74 33.23
C ASN A 126 7.61 -13.91 33.05
N GLY A 127 7.73 -13.15 31.95
CA GLY A 127 8.89 -12.34 31.62
C GLY A 127 10.05 -13.10 30.96
N SER A 128 9.94 -14.42 30.76
CA SER A 128 11.00 -15.19 30.07
C SER A 128 10.96 -14.95 28.56
N TYR A 129 12.15 -14.88 27.96
CA TYR A 129 12.32 -14.62 26.53
C TYR A 129 12.30 -15.90 25.71
N ILE A 130 11.65 -15.85 24.54
CA ILE A 130 11.55 -16.99 23.63
C ILE A 130 12.72 -16.93 22.64
N PRO A 131 13.62 -17.94 22.58
CA PRO A 131 14.64 -17.99 21.55
C PRO A 131 14.01 -18.23 20.17
N CYS A 132 14.50 -17.53 19.15
CA CYS A 132 14.00 -17.72 17.79
C CYS A 132 14.44 -19.06 17.19
N GLY A 133 13.54 -19.69 16.45
CA GLY A 133 13.90 -20.75 15.50
C GLY A 133 14.79 -20.21 14.38
N ALA A 134 15.56 -21.09 13.72
CA ALA A 134 16.49 -20.67 12.67
C ALA A 134 15.81 -19.95 11.48
N ALA A 135 14.56 -20.31 11.17
CA ALA A 135 13.77 -19.65 10.12
C ALA A 135 13.22 -18.29 10.55
N ASP A 136 13.06 -18.05 11.86
CA ASP A 136 12.33 -16.90 12.42
C ASP A 136 13.26 -15.81 12.95
N VAL A 137 14.58 -16.03 12.90
CA VAL A 137 15.57 -15.08 13.44
C VAL A 137 15.42 -13.66 12.86
N HIS A 138 14.88 -13.53 11.65
CA HIS A 138 14.63 -12.26 10.98
C HIS A 138 13.31 -11.58 11.37
N CYS A 139 12.45 -12.25 12.14
CA CYS A 139 11.17 -11.71 12.62
C CYS A 139 11.11 -11.49 14.13
N GLY A 140 12.20 -11.82 14.84
CA GLY A 140 12.35 -11.49 16.25
C GLY A 140 12.69 -10.02 16.47
N ARG A 141 13.54 -9.78 17.47
CA ARG A 141 14.02 -8.43 17.81
C ARG A 141 14.85 -7.82 16.68
N ILE A 142 14.58 -6.57 16.31
CA ILE A 142 15.28 -5.89 15.23
C ILE A 142 16.75 -5.64 15.60
N GLN A 143 17.63 -5.88 14.64
CA GLN A 143 19.07 -5.63 14.77
C GLN A 143 19.47 -4.58 13.73
N CYS A 144 20.11 -3.51 14.20
CA CYS A 144 20.51 -2.36 13.40
C CYS A 144 22.02 -2.10 13.47
N GLN A 145 22.52 -1.28 12.55
CA GLN A 145 23.87 -0.74 12.54
C GLN A 145 23.84 0.77 12.19
N GLY A 146 24.88 1.50 12.59
CA GLY A 146 24.97 2.94 12.33
C GLY A 146 23.99 3.78 13.17
N GLY A 147 23.62 4.95 12.66
CA GLY A 147 22.70 5.89 13.32
C GLY A 147 23.32 6.71 14.46
N ARG A 148 22.45 7.31 15.28
CA ARG A 148 22.81 8.14 16.44
C ARG A 148 23.23 7.27 17.63
N GLU A 149 23.86 7.88 18.63
CA GLU A 149 24.24 7.19 19.87
C GLU A 149 23.01 6.75 20.69
N ARG A 150 21.94 7.55 20.70
CA ARG A 150 20.68 7.25 21.40
C ARG A 150 19.51 7.09 20.43
N PRO A 151 18.52 6.23 20.74
CA PRO A 151 17.30 6.13 19.97
C PRO A 151 16.55 7.47 19.90
N ARG A 152 15.81 7.69 18.82
CA ARG A 152 14.92 8.86 18.66
C ARG A 152 13.60 8.70 19.42
N LEU A 153 13.19 7.46 19.64
CA LEU A 153 11.96 7.10 20.32
C LEU A 153 12.28 6.79 21.78
N GLY A 154 11.47 7.31 22.71
CA GLY A 154 11.52 7.02 24.15
C GLY A 154 12.73 7.59 24.89
N SER A 155 12.51 8.55 25.81
CA SER A 155 13.57 9.09 26.66
C SER A 155 14.23 8.05 27.58
N ASN A 156 13.54 6.92 27.84
CA ASN A 156 13.95 5.87 28.77
C ASN A 156 14.34 4.56 28.05
N ALA A 157 14.68 4.63 26.77
CA ALA A 157 15.09 3.48 25.99
C ALA A 157 16.49 2.98 26.42
N GLU A 158 16.61 1.70 26.79
CA GLU A 158 17.91 1.09 27.10
C GLU A 158 18.61 0.69 25.79
N ILE A 159 19.85 1.16 25.60
CA ILE A 159 20.65 0.81 24.43
C ILE A 159 21.23 -0.59 24.62
N LEU A 160 20.90 -1.50 23.71
CA LEU A 160 21.45 -2.85 23.69
C LEU A 160 22.50 -2.95 22.58
N THR A 161 23.71 -3.37 22.93
CA THR A 161 24.79 -3.57 21.96
C THR A 161 25.40 -4.95 22.16
N THR A 162 25.49 -5.72 21.08
CA THR A 162 26.09 -7.05 21.08
C THR A 162 27.19 -7.10 20.03
N LYS A 163 28.37 -7.62 20.40
CA LYS A 163 29.46 -7.87 19.45
C LYS A 163 29.38 -9.32 18.98
N VAL A 164 29.32 -9.52 17.67
CA VAL A 164 29.28 -10.84 17.03
C VAL A 164 30.50 -10.97 16.14
N ARG A 165 31.23 -12.08 16.29
CA ARG A 165 32.42 -12.34 15.48
C ARG A 165 32.01 -12.92 14.13
N PHE A 166 32.41 -12.28 13.04
CA PHE A 166 32.13 -12.70 11.67
C PHE A 166 33.31 -12.38 10.75
N ASN A 167 33.74 -13.35 9.92
CA ASN A 167 34.88 -13.21 9.02
C ASN A 167 36.12 -12.58 9.68
N HIS A 168 36.49 -13.06 10.88
CA HIS A 168 37.61 -12.54 11.69
C HIS A 168 37.51 -11.08 12.15
N SER A 169 36.36 -10.43 11.95
CA SER A 169 36.04 -9.09 12.44
C SER A 169 34.91 -9.12 13.46
N ASP A 170 34.88 -8.13 14.37
CA ASP A 170 33.76 -7.95 15.28
C ASP A 170 32.72 -7.03 14.65
N LEU A 171 31.51 -7.55 14.46
CA LEU A 171 30.34 -6.78 14.04
C LEU A 171 29.56 -6.31 15.26
N VAL A 172 29.15 -5.06 15.23
CA VAL A 172 28.33 -4.46 16.30
C VAL A 172 26.87 -4.51 15.88
N CYS A 173 26.09 -5.32 16.60
CA CYS A 173 24.65 -5.43 16.45
C CYS A 173 23.99 -4.53 17.50
N ARG A 174 23.19 -3.55 17.05
CA ARG A 174 22.53 -2.59 17.93
C ARG A 174 21.04 -2.87 18.00
N GLY A 175 20.50 -2.85 19.21
CA GLY A 175 19.07 -2.94 19.51
C GLY A 175 18.71 -1.98 20.66
N THR A 176 17.44 -1.89 20.98
CA THR A 176 16.97 -0.99 22.05
C THR A 176 15.85 -1.64 22.82
N PHE A 177 15.87 -1.60 24.14
CA PHE A 177 14.81 -2.13 24.98
C PHE A 177 13.93 -1.00 25.49
N PHE A 178 12.63 -1.17 25.33
CA PHE A 178 11.63 -0.23 25.83
C PHE A 178 10.87 -0.89 26.97
N HIS A 179 10.86 -0.24 28.13
CA HIS A 179 10.00 -0.63 29.25
C HIS A 179 8.58 -0.12 28.98
N LEU A 180 7.90 -0.78 28.04
CA LEU A 180 6.49 -0.55 27.76
C LEU A 180 5.69 -1.59 28.53
N GLY A 181 4.49 -1.24 29.01
CA GLY A 181 3.59 -2.21 29.64
C GLY A 181 3.20 -3.33 28.68
N ASP A 182 2.62 -4.39 29.22
CA ASP A 182 2.18 -5.57 28.43
C ASP A 182 1.11 -5.23 27.37
N ASP A 183 0.51 -4.05 27.43
CA ASP A 183 -0.53 -3.53 26.55
C ASP A 183 0.01 -2.88 25.26
N VAL A 184 1.32 -2.69 25.15
CA VAL A 184 1.95 -1.99 24.01
C VAL A 184 2.90 -2.92 23.26
N SER A 185 2.76 -2.97 21.94
CA SER A 185 3.69 -3.70 21.08
C SER A 185 5.11 -3.12 21.16
N ASP A 186 6.12 -3.95 21.38
CA ASP A 186 7.52 -3.53 21.45
C ASP A 186 7.99 -3.00 20.08
N PRO A 187 8.28 -1.70 19.94
CA PRO A 187 8.70 -1.11 18.67
C PRO A 187 10.10 -1.56 18.22
N ALA A 188 10.82 -2.31 19.07
CA ALA A 188 12.07 -2.97 18.72
C ALA A 188 11.91 -4.43 18.25
N THR A 189 10.68 -4.89 18.01
CA THR A 189 10.42 -6.13 17.28
C THR A 189 10.29 -5.83 15.80
N VAL A 190 10.79 -6.69 14.91
CA VAL A 190 10.63 -6.49 13.47
C VAL A 190 9.14 -6.37 13.12
N ASN A 191 8.79 -5.30 12.42
CA ASN A 191 7.41 -4.98 12.08
C ASN A 191 6.76 -6.09 11.25
N GLN A 192 5.46 -6.28 11.47
CA GLN A 192 4.67 -7.22 10.68
C GLN A 192 4.61 -6.80 9.21
N GLY A 193 4.50 -7.77 8.30
CA GLY A 193 4.59 -7.55 6.85
C GLY A 193 6.02 -7.44 6.31
N THR A 194 7.01 -7.11 7.15
CA THR A 194 8.41 -6.99 6.71
C THR A 194 8.89 -8.29 6.08
N ALA A 195 9.51 -8.22 4.89
CA ALA A 195 10.10 -9.39 4.26
C ALA A 195 11.22 -10.00 5.12
N CYS A 196 11.15 -11.31 5.29
CA CYS A 196 12.14 -12.10 6.06
C CYS A 196 12.85 -13.15 5.22
N SER A 197 12.26 -13.53 4.08
CA SER A 197 12.82 -14.43 3.08
C SER A 197 12.04 -14.26 1.78
N LEU A 198 12.47 -14.93 0.72
CA LEU A 198 11.77 -14.91 -0.57
C LEU A 198 10.33 -15.40 -0.40
N ARG A 199 9.35 -14.59 -0.80
CA ARG A 199 7.90 -14.87 -0.65
C ARG A 199 7.45 -15.10 0.80
N LYS A 200 8.14 -14.49 1.76
CA LYS A 200 7.81 -14.60 3.18
C LYS A 200 7.85 -13.27 3.90
N ALA A 201 6.91 -13.10 4.83
CA ALA A 201 6.77 -11.93 5.66
C ALA A 201 6.76 -12.29 7.14
N CYS A 202 7.16 -11.34 7.97
CA CYS A 202 7.04 -11.45 9.42
C CYS A 202 5.59 -11.31 9.85
N LEU A 203 5.09 -12.31 10.57
CA LEU A 203 3.76 -12.33 11.18
C LEU A 203 3.88 -13.00 12.54
N ASN A 204 3.47 -12.31 13.61
CA ASN A 204 3.58 -12.81 15.00
C ASN A 204 4.98 -13.38 15.33
N GLN A 205 6.03 -12.64 14.96
CA GLN A 205 7.43 -12.98 15.19
C GLN A 205 7.91 -14.28 14.51
N GLN A 206 7.16 -14.77 13.51
CA GLN A 206 7.51 -15.92 12.69
C GLN A 206 7.66 -15.51 11.23
N CYS A 207 8.57 -16.18 10.51
CA CYS A 207 8.77 -15.94 9.08
C CYS A 207 7.87 -16.86 8.25
N GLN A 208 6.68 -16.37 7.93
CA GLN A 208 5.60 -17.14 7.32
C GLN A 208 5.49 -16.87 5.82
N ASP A 209 4.95 -17.83 5.08
CA ASP A 209 4.66 -17.67 3.65
C ASP A 209 3.56 -16.61 3.45
N VAL A 210 3.69 -15.75 2.45
CA VAL A 210 2.70 -14.68 2.21
C VAL A 210 1.31 -15.18 1.82
N SER A 211 1.18 -16.44 1.40
CA SER A 211 -0.13 -17.08 1.16
C SER A 211 -1.02 -17.08 2.40
N VAL A 212 -0.47 -17.00 3.63
CA VAL A 212 -1.28 -16.92 4.86
C VAL A 212 -2.23 -15.71 4.89
N PHE A 213 -1.93 -14.66 4.13
CA PHE A 213 -2.76 -13.47 4.07
C PHE A 213 -3.96 -13.59 3.12
N GLY A 214 -3.95 -14.58 2.21
CA GLY A 214 -5.07 -14.86 1.31
C GLY A 214 -5.36 -13.74 0.30
N VAL A 215 -4.32 -13.09 -0.22
CA VAL A 215 -4.43 -11.97 -1.17
C VAL A 215 -4.87 -12.45 -2.56
N GLN A 216 -4.32 -13.57 -3.03
CA GLN A 216 -4.56 -14.08 -4.38
C GLN A 216 -6.04 -14.46 -4.55
N GLU A 217 -6.63 -15.12 -3.56
CA GLU A 217 -8.04 -15.52 -3.55
C GLU A 217 -8.99 -14.33 -3.60
N CYS A 218 -8.57 -13.16 -3.10
CA CYS A 218 -9.33 -11.93 -3.24
C CYS A 218 -9.14 -11.31 -4.63
N ARG A 219 -7.88 -11.19 -5.08
CA ARG A 219 -7.53 -10.57 -6.36
C ARG A 219 -8.19 -11.25 -7.56
N GLU A 220 -8.33 -12.59 -7.51
CA GLU A 220 -9.05 -13.38 -8.50
C GLU A 220 -10.52 -12.95 -8.68
N LYS A 221 -11.15 -12.40 -7.63
CA LYS A 221 -12.55 -11.92 -7.67
C LYS A 221 -12.70 -10.53 -8.29
N CYS A 222 -11.60 -9.78 -8.39
CA CYS A 222 -11.60 -8.40 -8.91
C CYS A 222 -11.44 -8.33 -10.43
N ASN A 223 -11.60 -9.45 -11.14
CA ASN A 223 -11.58 -9.56 -12.61
C ASN A 223 -10.36 -8.90 -13.29
N GLY A 224 -9.24 -8.73 -12.58
CA GLY A 224 -8.04 -8.07 -13.10
C GLY A 224 -8.17 -6.54 -13.28
N HIS A 225 -9.22 -5.93 -12.72
CA HIS A 225 -9.55 -4.51 -12.87
C HIS A 225 -9.60 -3.77 -11.53
N GLY A 226 -8.90 -4.31 -10.53
CA GLY A 226 -8.84 -3.74 -9.20
C GLY A 226 -7.92 -4.52 -8.28
N VAL A 227 -7.76 -3.98 -7.08
CA VAL A 227 -6.96 -4.53 -5.98
C VAL A 227 -7.86 -4.89 -4.81
N CYS A 228 -7.39 -5.73 -3.90
CA CYS A 228 -8.17 -6.06 -2.71
C CYS A 228 -7.85 -5.10 -1.57
N ASN A 229 -8.89 -4.60 -0.90
CA ASN A 229 -8.74 -3.76 0.28
C ASN A 229 -8.72 -4.56 1.60
N SER A 230 -8.49 -3.88 2.71
CA SER A 230 -8.44 -4.44 4.07
C SER A 230 -9.73 -5.15 4.52
N ASN A 231 -10.87 -4.81 3.92
CA ASN A 231 -12.17 -5.46 4.16
C ASN A 231 -12.42 -6.67 3.25
N LYS A 232 -11.44 -7.06 2.43
CA LYS A 232 -11.52 -8.14 1.43
C LYS A 232 -12.50 -7.88 0.29
N ASN A 233 -12.74 -6.60 -0.01
CA ASN A 233 -13.54 -6.15 -1.15
C ASN A 233 -12.63 -5.58 -2.24
N CYS A 234 -13.10 -5.59 -3.49
CA CYS A 234 -12.34 -5.01 -4.58
C CYS A 234 -12.43 -3.47 -4.57
N HIS A 235 -11.27 -2.84 -4.67
CA HIS A 235 -11.11 -1.45 -5.02
C HIS A 235 -10.79 -1.35 -6.51
N CYS A 236 -11.81 -1.02 -7.29
CA CYS A 236 -11.76 -1.02 -8.74
C CYS A 236 -11.07 0.21 -9.31
N GLU A 237 -10.36 0.00 -10.41
CA GLU A 237 -9.82 1.09 -11.22
C GLU A 237 -10.94 1.94 -11.83
N VAL A 238 -10.65 3.21 -12.12
CA VAL A 238 -11.60 4.09 -12.81
C VAL A 238 -11.96 3.47 -14.16
N GLY A 239 -13.26 3.36 -14.43
CA GLY A 239 -13.78 2.64 -15.58
C GLY A 239 -14.47 1.33 -15.21
N TRP A 240 -14.29 0.81 -13.99
CA TRP A 240 -14.88 -0.44 -13.51
C TRP A 240 -15.72 -0.23 -12.23
N ALA A 241 -16.75 -1.02 -12.03
CA ALA A 241 -17.69 -0.90 -10.91
C ALA A 241 -17.42 -1.97 -9.84
N PRO A 242 -17.39 -1.61 -8.54
CA PRO A 242 -17.51 -2.60 -7.48
C PRO A 242 -18.86 -3.35 -7.56
N PRO A 243 -18.99 -4.56 -7.00
CA PRO A 243 -18.08 -5.18 -6.02
C PRO A 243 -16.95 -6.05 -6.59
N ASP A 244 -17.04 -6.47 -7.85
CA ASP A 244 -16.12 -7.45 -8.46
C ASP A 244 -15.31 -6.86 -9.62
N CYS A 245 -15.47 -5.57 -9.93
CA CYS A 245 -14.81 -4.89 -11.05
C CYS A 245 -15.07 -5.56 -12.41
N ARG A 246 -16.23 -6.21 -12.56
CA ARG A 246 -16.60 -6.92 -13.79
C ARG A 246 -17.26 -6.03 -14.84
N TYR A 247 -17.98 -5.00 -14.41
CA TYR A 247 -18.75 -4.13 -15.29
C TYR A 247 -18.18 -2.72 -15.29
N SER A 248 -18.48 -1.95 -16.34
CA SER A 248 -18.03 -0.56 -16.44
C SER A 248 -18.62 0.30 -15.31
N GLY A 249 -17.82 1.18 -14.72
CA GLY A 249 -18.23 2.01 -13.60
C GLY A 249 -17.30 3.18 -13.27
N LEU A 250 -17.58 3.84 -12.15
CA LEU A 250 -16.85 5.04 -11.70
C LEU A 250 -15.57 4.72 -10.91
N GLY A 251 -15.19 3.45 -10.76
CA GLY A 251 -14.08 3.00 -9.92
C GLY A 251 -14.41 3.00 -8.43
N GLY A 252 -13.39 2.76 -7.61
CA GLY A 252 -13.49 2.75 -6.15
C GLY A 252 -13.99 1.42 -5.59
N SER A 253 -14.42 1.43 -4.33
CA SER A 253 -14.89 0.24 -3.61
C SER A 253 -16.27 0.49 -3.02
N VAL A 254 -16.95 -0.60 -2.63
CA VAL A 254 -18.11 -0.53 -1.74
C VAL A 254 -17.78 0.16 -0.40
N ASP A 255 -16.50 0.19 -0.01
CA ASP A 255 -16.02 0.77 1.25
C ASP A 255 -15.51 2.22 1.13
N SER A 256 -15.08 2.66 -0.06
CA SER A 256 -14.32 3.91 -0.24
C SER A 256 -15.03 4.96 -1.10
N GLY A 257 -16.28 4.69 -1.51
CA GLY A 257 -17.01 5.51 -2.48
C GLY A 257 -16.47 5.36 -3.92
N PRO A 258 -17.15 5.97 -4.91
CA PRO A 258 -16.71 5.91 -6.30
C PRO A 258 -15.45 6.74 -6.52
N ALA A 259 -14.48 6.25 -7.30
CA ALA A 259 -13.20 6.94 -7.50
C ALA A 259 -13.26 8.14 -8.46
N SER A 260 -14.37 8.27 -9.19
CA SER A 260 -14.62 9.39 -10.09
C SER A 260 -16.03 9.92 -9.90
N ALA A 261 -16.21 11.22 -10.09
CA ALA A 261 -17.54 11.77 -10.15
C ALA A 261 -18.27 11.17 -11.36
N ALA A 262 -19.58 10.96 -11.23
CA ALA A 262 -20.41 10.73 -12.41
C ALA A 262 -20.13 11.89 -13.35
N GLY A 263 -19.48 11.61 -14.49
CA GLY A 263 -19.23 12.63 -15.49
C GLY A 263 -20.59 13.28 -15.74
N ASN A 264 -20.68 14.60 -15.56
CA ASN A 264 -21.81 15.34 -16.08
C ASN A 264 -21.78 15.05 -17.59
N SER A 265 -22.52 14.04 -18.03
CA SER A 265 -23.05 13.97 -19.37
C SER A 265 -23.93 15.21 -19.42
N ASP A 266 -23.28 16.33 -19.72
CA ASP A 266 -23.89 17.63 -19.75
C ASP A 266 -25.12 17.44 -20.62
N PRO A 267 -26.34 17.56 -20.08
CA PRO A 267 -27.55 17.23 -20.84
C PRO A 267 -27.59 18.05 -22.12
N VAL A 268 -26.90 19.20 -22.14
CA VAL A 268 -26.61 20.02 -23.32
C VAL A 268 -25.76 19.28 -24.36
N LYS A 269 -24.66 18.63 -23.98
CA LYS A 269 -23.82 17.83 -24.90
C LYS A 269 -24.55 16.61 -25.45
N VAL A 270 -25.33 15.92 -24.62
CA VAL A 270 -26.16 14.78 -25.06
C VAL A 270 -27.26 15.27 -26.01
N SER A 271 -27.93 16.37 -25.67
CA SER A 271 -28.95 16.98 -26.53
C SER A 271 -28.37 17.48 -27.85
N LEU A 272 -27.16 18.05 -27.84
CA LEU A 272 -26.45 18.46 -29.06
C LEU A 272 -26.10 17.25 -29.94
N LEU A 273 -25.59 16.16 -29.36
CA LEU A 273 -25.31 14.93 -30.10
C LEU A 273 -26.58 14.36 -30.75
N VAL A 274 -27.70 14.32 -30.02
CA VAL A 274 -29.00 13.85 -30.55
C VAL A 274 -29.52 14.79 -31.66
N LEU A 275 -29.40 16.10 -31.47
CA LEU A 275 -29.82 17.10 -32.45
C LEU A 275 -29.01 16.96 -33.76
N PHE A 276 -27.69 16.83 -33.68
CA PHE A 276 -26.82 16.76 -34.85
C PHE A 276 -26.81 15.40 -35.54
N LEU A 277 -26.91 14.28 -34.81
CA LEU A 277 -26.85 12.95 -35.40
C LEU A 277 -28.21 12.40 -35.86
N PHE A 278 -29.31 12.84 -35.24
CA PHE A 278 -30.64 12.29 -35.53
C PHE A 278 -31.62 13.34 -36.02
N VAL A 279 -31.78 14.47 -35.33
CA VAL A 279 -32.85 15.44 -35.65
C VAL A 279 -32.56 16.20 -36.96
N LEU A 280 -31.36 16.77 -37.10
CA LEU A 280 -30.98 17.54 -38.30
C LEU A 280 -30.95 16.67 -39.57
N PRO A 281 -30.36 15.46 -39.58
CA PRO A 281 -30.39 14.58 -40.75
C PRO A 281 -31.81 14.13 -41.11
N SER A 282 -32.66 13.83 -40.12
CA SER A 282 -34.06 13.46 -40.36
C SER A 282 -34.86 14.60 -40.97
N LEU A 283 -34.63 15.84 -40.51
CA LEU A 283 -35.28 17.03 -41.05
C LEU A 283 -34.81 17.32 -42.48
N LEU A 284 -33.51 17.22 -42.75
CA LEU A 284 -32.94 17.38 -44.09
C LEU A 284 -33.49 16.32 -45.06
N LEU A 285 -33.59 15.07 -44.63
CA LEU A 285 -34.19 13.98 -45.41
C LEU A 285 -35.68 14.26 -45.68
N PHE A 286 -36.43 14.69 -44.66
CA PHE A 286 -37.85 15.02 -44.80
C PHE A 286 -38.07 16.19 -45.78
N ILE A 287 -37.24 17.24 -45.71
CA ILE A 287 -37.27 18.37 -46.65
C ILE A 287 -36.94 17.90 -48.07
N ALA A 288 -35.92 17.05 -48.22
CA ALA A 288 -35.54 16.49 -49.53
C ALA A 288 -36.65 15.62 -50.15
N LEU A 289 -37.44 14.92 -49.32
CA LEU A 289 -38.59 14.11 -49.76
C LEU A 289 -39.85 14.96 -50.04
N ARG A 290 -40.11 16.02 -49.26
CA ARG A 290 -41.30 16.87 -49.38
C ARG A 290 -41.19 17.97 -50.44
N PHE A 291 -39.98 18.44 -50.72
CA PHE A 291 -39.72 19.49 -51.71
C PHE A 291 -38.82 19.00 -52.85
N PRO A 292 -39.28 18.06 -53.69
CA PRO A 292 -38.50 17.50 -54.79
C PRO A 292 -38.09 18.54 -55.86
N ARG A 293 -38.73 19.73 -55.86
CA ARG A 293 -38.36 20.85 -56.73
C ARG A 293 -37.04 21.54 -56.32
N LEU A 294 -36.62 21.49 -55.05
CA LEU A 294 -35.29 21.96 -54.61
C LEU A 294 -34.16 20.97 -54.93
N ARG A 295 -34.51 19.72 -55.24
CA ARG A 295 -33.57 18.64 -55.55
C ARG A 295 -32.74 18.93 -56.82
N HIS A 296 -33.23 19.80 -57.69
CA HIS A 296 -32.57 20.16 -58.96
C HIS A 296 -31.50 21.27 -58.84
N SER A 297 -31.35 21.96 -57.69
CA SER A 297 -30.35 23.03 -57.56
C SER A 297 -29.02 22.60 -56.90
N PHE A 298 -29.00 21.48 -56.17
CA PHE A 298 -27.80 21.05 -55.39
C PHE A 298 -27.08 19.81 -55.94
N LEU A 299 -27.58 19.20 -57.02
CA LEU A 299 -26.92 18.10 -57.73
C LEU A 299 -26.79 18.44 -59.22
N SER A 300 -25.85 19.34 -59.54
CA SER A 300 -25.29 19.45 -60.89
C SER A 300 -23.91 18.80 -60.89
N PRO A 301 -23.62 17.85 -61.81
CA PRO A 301 -22.28 17.30 -61.97
C PRO A 301 -21.35 18.38 -62.54
N LEU A 302 -20.31 18.74 -61.78
CA LEU A 302 -19.25 19.62 -62.27
C LEU A 302 -18.37 18.83 -63.25
N HIS A 303 -18.65 18.91 -64.55
CA HIS A 303 -17.63 18.60 -65.56
C HIS A 303 -17.71 19.43 -66.85
N LYS A 304 -16.53 19.95 -67.19
CA LYS A 304 -16.00 20.46 -68.47
C LYS A 304 -16.33 21.90 -68.87
N GLY A 305 -15.27 22.70 -68.85
CA GLY A 305 -15.18 23.95 -69.60
C GLY A 305 -13.81 24.62 -69.44
N ARG A 306 -12.75 24.06 -70.03
CA ARG A 306 -11.55 24.85 -70.35
C ARG A 306 -11.16 24.63 -71.81
N GLN A 307 -11.42 25.64 -72.63
CA GLN A 307 -10.57 25.96 -73.78
C GLN A 307 -10.41 27.49 -73.86
N HIS A 308 -9.14 27.89 -73.95
CA HIS A 308 -8.60 29.24 -74.01
C HIS A 308 -8.55 29.79 -75.45
N ASN A 309 -8.61 31.12 -75.57
CA ASN A 309 -7.84 32.00 -76.49
C ASN A 309 -8.11 33.44 -75.98
N ARG A 310 -7.17 34.35 -75.68
CA ARG A 310 -5.88 34.70 -76.29
C ARG A 310 -4.85 35.19 -75.25
N THR A 311 -3.58 35.11 -75.65
CA THR A 311 -2.35 35.59 -75.01
C THR A 311 -2.21 37.13 -75.02
N PRO A 312 -1.18 37.68 -74.33
CA PRO A 312 0.04 37.97 -75.08
C PRO A 312 1.36 37.51 -74.42
N VAL A 313 2.34 37.30 -75.31
CA VAL A 313 3.83 37.27 -75.16
C VAL A 313 4.54 35.97 -74.72
N MET A 314 5.56 35.63 -75.53
CA MET A 314 6.55 34.52 -75.54
C MET A 314 7.39 34.42 -74.24
N GLU A 315 7.92 33.25 -73.83
CA GLU A 315 9.16 32.63 -74.37
C GLU A 315 9.35 31.13 -73.98
N ARG A 316 10.23 30.44 -74.73
CA ARG A 316 10.63 29.00 -74.86
C ARG A 316 11.14 28.32 -73.56
N ALA A 317 11.38 27.01 -73.37
CA ALA A 317 11.72 25.82 -74.19
C ALA A 317 11.59 24.48 -73.37
N ASP A 318 11.35 23.36 -74.09
CA ASP A 318 11.83 21.93 -74.00
C ASP A 318 11.95 21.19 -72.62
N ARG A 319 11.23 20.10 -72.27
CA ARG A 319 11.11 18.68 -72.74
C ARG A 319 12.16 17.70 -72.15
N ARG A 320 11.71 16.72 -71.34
CA ARG A 320 11.82 15.23 -71.51
C ARG A 320 11.82 14.40 -70.20
N ASN A 321 10.89 13.42 -70.18
CA ASN A 321 10.89 12.02 -69.70
C ASN A 321 11.27 11.60 -68.26
N GLY A 322 10.46 10.65 -67.72
CA GLY A 322 10.98 9.54 -66.92
C GLY A 322 10.10 8.98 -65.78
N GLU A 323 9.17 8.09 -66.11
CA GLU A 323 8.54 7.00 -65.33
C GLU A 323 9.17 6.56 -63.97
N GLN A 324 8.34 6.40 -62.92
CA GLN A 324 8.20 5.15 -62.13
C GLN A 324 7.16 5.25 -60.98
N VAL A 325 6.42 4.16 -60.78
CA VAL A 325 5.35 3.94 -59.79
C VAL A 325 5.89 3.14 -58.59
N ARG A 326 5.71 3.62 -57.34
CA ARG A 326 5.41 2.86 -56.09
C ARG A 326 5.36 3.75 -54.82
N PRO A 327 4.83 3.28 -53.67
CA PRO A 327 3.69 3.88 -52.95
C PRO A 327 4.05 5.00 -51.96
N LEU A 328 3.13 5.97 -51.81
CA LEU A 328 3.24 7.04 -50.82
C LEU A 328 2.87 6.51 -49.42
N ARG A 329 3.91 6.33 -48.60
CA ARG A 329 3.85 6.51 -47.15
C ARG A 329 3.20 7.85 -46.84
N TYR A 330 2.17 7.86 -45.99
CA TYR A 330 1.70 9.08 -45.38
C TYR A 330 2.80 9.62 -44.45
N HIS A 331 3.42 10.72 -44.89
CA HIS A 331 4.26 11.58 -44.10
C HIS A 331 3.41 12.26 -43.03
N LEU A 332 3.72 11.96 -41.76
CA LEU A 332 3.31 12.73 -40.60
C LEU A 332 4.22 13.97 -40.56
N ASN A 333 3.68 15.15 -40.86
CA ASN A 333 4.40 16.40 -40.69
C ASN A 333 4.45 16.75 -39.20
N ALA A 334 5.67 16.85 -38.67
CA ALA A 334 5.99 17.36 -37.35
C ALA A 334 5.86 18.90 -37.29
N PRO A 335 5.65 19.49 -36.09
CA PRO A 335 5.69 20.94 -35.88
C PRO A 335 7.12 21.50 -36.01
N PRO A 336 7.31 22.81 -36.27
CA PRO A 336 8.62 23.37 -36.61
C PRO A 336 9.55 23.54 -35.40
N ASP A 337 10.81 23.19 -35.62
CA ASP A 337 11.94 23.40 -34.71
C ASP A 337 12.33 24.88 -34.58
N ILE A 338 12.63 25.30 -33.36
CA ILE A 338 13.28 26.58 -33.00
C ILE A 338 14.80 26.34 -32.97
N PRO A 339 15.64 27.20 -33.58
CA PRO A 339 17.07 26.95 -33.71
C PRO A 339 17.85 27.17 -32.40
N LEU A 340 18.72 26.20 -32.09
CA LEU A 340 19.72 26.26 -31.01
C LEU A 340 20.99 27.00 -31.49
N THR A 341 21.37 28.06 -30.78
CA THR A 341 22.68 28.74 -30.88
C THR A 341 23.67 28.27 -29.79
N PRO A 342 25.00 28.41 -29.99
CA PRO A 342 26.06 27.68 -29.28
C PRO A 342 26.48 28.31 -27.93
N PRO A 343 27.30 27.62 -27.11
CA PRO A 343 27.55 27.98 -25.73
C PRO A 343 28.65 29.06 -25.62
N HIS A 344 28.30 30.22 -25.07
CA HIS A 344 29.28 31.19 -24.60
C HIS A 344 29.66 30.91 -23.15
N LYS A 345 30.97 30.76 -22.92
CA LYS A 345 31.62 30.99 -21.63
C LYS A 345 31.48 32.47 -21.28
N GLU A 346 30.90 32.79 -20.13
CA GLU A 346 31.46 33.80 -19.24
C GLU A 346 30.89 33.69 -17.82
N VAL A 347 31.79 33.90 -16.88
CA VAL A 347 31.63 33.89 -15.43
C VAL A 347 31.00 35.21 -15.02
N HIS A 348 29.88 35.18 -14.29
CA HIS A 348 29.45 36.30 -13.45
C HIS A 348 28.90 35.83 -12.11
N ASP A 349 29.38 36.52 -11.08
CA ASP A 349 29.17 36.31 -9.66
C ASP A 349 27.71 36.20 -9.24
N ARG A 350 27.46 35.28 -8.31
CA ARG A 350 26.19 35.11 -7.62
C ARG A 350 25.99 36.27 -6.63
N PRO A 351 24.86 36.99 -6.63
CA PRO A 351 24.52 37.89 -5.53
C PRO A 351 24.31 37.06 -4.26
N ALA A 352 24.89 37.52 -3.14
CA ALA A 352 24.69 36.93 -1.82
C ALA A 352 23.20 36.94 -1.41
N ALA A 353 22.81 35.92 -0.64
CA ALA A 353 21.47 35.81 -0.07
C ALA A 353 21.16 37.00 0.86
N PRO A 354 19.91 37.47 0.93
CA PRO A 354 19.54 38.57 1.82
C PRO A 354 19.67 38.15 3.29
N THR A 355 20.61 38.76 4.01
CA THR A 355 20.74 38.71 5.47
C THR A 355 19.69 39.62 6.10
N LYS A 356 18.54 39.04 6.48
CA LYS A 356 17.62 39.69 7.43
C LYS A 356 18.02 39.27 8.85
N PRO A 357 18.27 40.20 9.79
CA PRO A 357 18.48 39.84 11.19
C PRO A 357 17.23 39.17 11.77
N LEU A 358 17.42 38.07 12.49
CA LEU A 358 16.41 37.51 13.37
C LEU A 358 16.08 38.52 14.49
N PRO A 359 14.81 38.64 14.93
CA PRO A 359 14.48 39.41 16.12
C PRO A 359 15.16 38.80 17.36
N PRO A 360 15.51 39.62 18.38
CA PRO A 360 16.16 39.12 19.59
C PRO A 360 15.24 38.17 20.37
N ASP A 361 15.83 37.13 20.95
CA ASP A 361 15.14 36.19 21.83
C ASP A 361 14.45 36.93 22.99
N PRO A 362 13.19 36.58 23.33
CA PRO A 362 12.55 37.12 24.52
C PRO A 362 13.33 36.68 25.76
N ALA A 363 13.60 37.64 26.66
CA ALA A 363 14.28 37.40 27.93
C ALA A 363 13.59 36.27 28.71
N LEU A 364 14.39 35.32 29.18
CA LEU A 364 14.00 34.26 30.09
C LEU A 364 13.49 34.86 31.40
N ASN A 365 12.17 35.00 31.52
CA ASN A 365 11.54 35.12 32.83
C ASN A 365 11.73 33.80 33.59
N PRO A 366 12.07 33.83 34.90
CA PRO A 366 12.13 32.63 35.70
C PRO A 366 10.75 31.93 35.74
N PRO A 367 10.72 30.59 35.85
CA PRO A 367 9.47 29.84 35.81
C PRO A 367 8.55 30.23 36.98
N PRO A 368 7.22 30.25 36.78
CA PRO A 368 6.30 30.45 37.89
C PRO A 368 6.46 29.31 38.89
N GLN A 369 6.66 29.67 40.17
CA GLN A 369 6.64 28.72 41.28
C GLN A 369 5.29 28.00 41.29
N ARG A 370 5.35 26.66 41.21
CA ARG A 370 4.19 25.79 41.38
C ARG A 370 3.64 25.98 42.81
N PRO A 371 2.33 26.26 43.00
CA PRO A 371 1.75 26.26 44.34
C PRO A 371 1.93 24.88 45.00
N ALA A 372 2.21 24.87 46.31
CA ALA A 372 2.26 23.64 47.09
C ALA A 372 0.92 22.88 47.00
N PRO A 373 0.92 21.54 47.01
CA PRO A 373 -0.31 20.76 46.99
C PRO A 373 -1.14 21.03 48.26
N PRO A 374 -2.48 21.03 48.16
CA PRO A 374 -3.34 21.27 49.32
C PRO A 374 -3.18 20.15 50.35
N SER A 375 -2.80 20.51 51.57
CA SER A 375 -2.71 19.64 52.75
C SER A 375 -4.07 19.48 53.42
N LYS A 376 -5.05 18.89 52.71
CA LYS A 376 -6.35 18.52 53.27
C LYS A 376 -6.60 17.02 53.07
N PRO A 377 -6.88 16.24 54.14
CA PRO A 377 -7.21 14.83 54.01
C PRO A 377 -8.49 14.65 53.17
N LEU A 378 -8.50 13.65 52.28
CA LEU A 378 -9.72 13.19 51.63
C LEU A 378 -10.70 12.65 52.69
N PRO A 379 -12.01 12.93 52.57
CA PRO A 379 -13.02 12.29 53.42
C PRO A 379 -13.05 10.77 53.16
N PRO A 380 -13.37 9.96 54.18
CA PRO A 380 -13.47 8.51 54.03
C PRO A 380 -14.63 8.12 53.11
N ASP A 381 -14.43 7.05 52.33
CA ASP A 381 -15.45 6.47 51.46
C ASP A 381 -16.70 6.05 52.27
N PRO A 382 -17.92 6.33 51.77
CA PRO A 382 -19.13 5.84 52.41
C PRO A 382 -19.23 4.31 52.29
N PRO A 383 -19.78 3.61 53.29
CA PRO A 383 -19.94 2.17 53.25
C PRO A 383 -20.89 1.77 52.12
N ALA A 384 -20.50 0.73 51.37
CA ALA A 384 -21.31 0.13 50.32
C ALA A 384 -22.63 -0.39 50.90
N GLN A 385 -23.72 0.38 50.71
CA GLN A 385 -25.07 -0.12 50.90
C GLN A 385 -25.49 -0.86 49.63
N LEU A 386 -25.83 -2.15 49.79
CA LEU A 386 -26.59 -2.92 48.80
C LEU A 386 -27.93 -2.21 48.56
N LEU A 387 -28.02 -1.45 47.47
CA LEU A 387 -29.29 -1.00 46.93
C LEU A 387 -29.60 -1.83 45.68
N SER A 388 -30.57 -2.74 45.84
CA SER A 388 -31.23 -3.48 44.79
C SER A 388 -31.79 -2.51 43.75
N ARG A 389 -31.16 -2.44 42.58
CA ARG A 389 -31.66 -1.65 41.45
C ARG A 389 -32.48 -2.56 40.54
N THR A 390 -33.77 -2.28 40.47
CA THR A 390 -34.72 -2.88 39.52
C THR A 390 -34.32 -2.60 38.07
N ALA A 391 -34.52 -3.60 37.21
CA ALA A 391 -34.18 -3.56 35.79
C ALA A 391 -35.07 -2.57 35.00
N PRO A 392 -34.55 -1.90 33.95
CA PRO A 392 -35.33 -1.06 33.06
C PRO A 392 -36.27 -1.89 32.15
N PRO A 393 -37.39 -1.32 31.66
CA PRO A 393 -38.38 -2.06 30.88
C PRO A 393 -37.87 -2.41 29.46
N ASN A 394 -38.15 -3.64 29.05
CA ASN A 394 -37.82 -4.20 27.73
C ASN A 394 -38.49 -3.42 26.59
N LYS A 395 -37.70 -3.07 25.56
CA LYS A 395 -38.21 -2.65 24.25
C LYS A 395 -38.25 -3.88 23.30
N PRO A 396 -39.28 -4.05 22.46
CA PRO A 396 -39.45 -5.27 21.64
C PRO A 396 -38.45 -5.35 20.47
N LEU A 397 -38.00 -6.56 20.15
CA LEU A 397 -37.22 -6.89 18.94
C LEU A 397 -38.12 -6.91 17.67
N PRO A 398 -37.54 -6.67 16.48
CA PRO A 398 -38.25 -6.78 15.19
C PRO A 398 -38.51 -8.26 14.78
N PRO A 399 -39.51 -8.53 13.92
CA PRO A 399 -39.95 -9.89 13.60
C PRO A 399 -39.04 -10.60 12.57
N GLU A 400 -38.85 -11.91 12.77
CA GLU A 400 -38.13 -12.80 11.84
C GLU A 400 -38.98 -13.15 10.59
N PRO A 401 -38.35 -13.36 9.41
CA PRO A 401 -39.02 -13.85 8.22
C PRO A 401 -39.25 -15.37 8.24
N GLY A 402 -40.41 -15.77 7.69
CA GLY A 402 -40.99 -17.11 7.79
C GLY A 402 -40.31 -18.25 7.03
N THR A 403 -40.72 -19.44 7.44
CA THR A 403 -40.35 -20.79 7.00
C THR A 403 -40.63 -21.08 5.52
N PRO A 404 -39.84 -21.96 4.88
CA PRO A 404 -40.32 -22.89 3.87
C PRO A 404 -40.40 -24.34 4.39
N ALA A 405 -41.30 -25.09 3.74
CA ALA A 405 -41.86 -26.37 4.16
C ALA A 405 -40.92 -27.59 4.22
N GLN A 406 -41.41 -28.62 4.92
CA GLN A 406 -40.84 -29.94 5.18
C GLN A 406 -40.64 -30.80 3.91
N ILE A 407 -39.46 -31.44 3.79
CA ILE A 407 -39.19 -32.67 2.98
C ILE A 407 -38.11 -33.52 3.75
N PRO A 408 -38.13 -34.88 3.70
CA PRO A 408 -37.77 -35.76 4.82
C PRO A 408 -36.29 -36.07 5.08
N LEU A 409 -36.05 -36.55 6.32
CA LEU A 409 -34.79 -37.03 6.91
C LEU A 409 -34.09 -38.12 6.08
N LYS A 410 -32.78 -37.92 5.84
CA LYS A 410 -31.84 -38.98 5.39
C LYS A 410 -31.41 -39.86 6.58
N PRO A 411 -31.11 -41.17 6.36
CA PRO A 411 -30.74 -42.08 7.44
C PRO A 411 -29.32 -41.83 7.98
N VAL A 412 -29.16 -42.01 9.29
CA VAL A 412 -27.90 -41.93 10.04
C VAL A 412 -27.06 -43.19 9.81
N VAL A 413 -25.79 -43.00 9.45
CA VAL A 413 -24.78 -44.07 9.31
C VAL A 413 -24.14 -44.36 10.68
N PRO A 414 -23.95 -45.61 11.12
CA PRO A 414 -23.42 -45.92 12.46
C PRO A 414 -21.90 -45.72 12.57
N VAL A 415 -21.46 -45.06 13.65
CA VAL A 415 -20.06 -44.92 14.06
C VAL A 415 -19.62 -46.16 14.87
N LYS A 416 -18.44 -46.71 14.57
CA LYS A 416 -17.86 -47.92 15.17
C LYS A 416 -17.17 -47.63 16.52
N PRO A 417 -17.30 -48.47 17.56
CA PRO A 417 -16.73 -48.19 18.90
C PRO A 417 -15.21 -48.42 19.00
N ARG A 418 -14.53 -47.59 19.80
CA ARG A 418 -13.14 -47.79 20.28
C ARG A 418 -13.11 -48.81 21.42
N LEU A 419 -12.14 -49.73 21.37
CA LEU A 419 -11.85 -50.74 22.39
C LEU A 419 -11.16 -50.12 23.63
N ALA A 420 -11.52 -50.63 24.81
CA ALA A 420 -10.95 -50.29 26.11
C ALA A 420 -9.63 -51.04 26.39
N PRO A 421 -8.72 -50.52 27.24
CA PRO A 421 -7.50 -51.22 27.64
C PRO A 421 -7.74 -52.23 28.80
N LEU A 422 -7.06 -53.37 28.73
CA LEU A 422 -7.02 -54.44 29.74
C LEU A 422 -5.92 -54.15 30.82
N PRO A 423 -6.03 -54.66 32.06
CA PRO A 423 -5.10 -54.37 33.15
C PRO A 423 -3.88 -55.31 33.22
N SER A 424 -2.81 -54.81 33.83
CA SER A 424 -1.48 -55.39 34.00
C SER A 424 -1.37 -56.41 35.15
N ASN A 425 -0.53 -57.45 34.99
CA ASN A 425 0.18 -58.11 36.11
C ASN A 425 1.43 -58.94 35.67
N ILE A 426 2.62 -58.48 36.12
CA ILE A 426 3.80 -59.22 36.70
C ILE A 426 4.74 -60.03 35.74
N PRO A 427 6.07 -60.27 35.96
CA PRO A 427 7.18 -59.71 36.79
C PRO A 427 8.48 -59.29 35.99
N PRO A 428 9.63 -58.89 36.64
CA PRO A 428 10.71 -58.09 36.02
C PRO A 428 12.12 -58.73 35.80
N HIS A 429 12.90 -58.08 34.92
CA HIS A 429 14.40 -57.96 34.82
C HIS A 429 15.28 -59.22 34.54
N PRO A 430 16.53 -59.12 34.00
CA PRO A 430 17.48 -58.01 34.16
C PRO A 430 18.35 -57.56 32.95
N SER A 431 19.02 -56.44 33.23
CA SER A 431 20.06 -55.67 32.56
C SER A 431 21.38 -56.42 32.32
N TYR A 432 22.17 -56.00 31.31
CA TYR A 432 23.64 -55.91 31.40
C TYR A 432 24.23 -54.90 30.40
N ALA A 433 25.30 -54.24 30.84
CA ALA A 433 26.02 -53.17 30.18
C ALA A 433 27.38 -53.62 29.58
N ALA A 434 27.84 -52.84 28.60
CA ALA A 434 29.23 -52.53 28.22
C ALA A 434 30.22 -53.63 27.77
N SER A 435 30.78 -53.46 26.55
CA SER A 435 32.23 -53.49 26.29
C SER A 435 32.55 -53.05 24.84
N LYS A 436 33.77 -52.52 24.64
CA LYS A 436 34.34 -51.88 23.44
C LYS A 436 35.64 -52.66 23.06
N PRO A 437 36.40 -52.25 22.02
CA PRO A 437 36.52 -52.73 20.63
C PRO A 437 37.66 -53.76 20.38
N PRO A 438 37.99 -54.14 19.12
CA PRO A 438 39.18 -53.54 18.47
C PRO A 438 39.13 -53.36 16.92
N GLN A 439 40.19 -52.71 16.40
CA GLN A 439 40.49 -52.29 15.03
C GLN A 439 41.15 -53.37 14.13
N HIS A 440 41.40 -52.99 12.86
CA HIS A 440 42.09 -53.62 11.70
C HIS A 440 41.13 -54.27 10.70
N GLY A 441 41.20 -54.12 9.37
CA GLY A 441 42.14 -53.46 8.46
C GLY A 441 41.69 -53.74 6.99
N ALA A 442 42.18 -52.92 6.06
CA ALA A 442 41.96 -52.82 4.60
C ALA A 442 41.46 -54.03 3.78
N THR A 443 40.61 -53.78 2.75
CA THR A 443 40.92 -54.06 1.31
C THR A 443 39.87 -53.57 0.30
N ALA A 444 40.38 -52.89 -0.74
CA ALA A 444 40.08 -52.91 -2.19
C ALA A 444 38.67 -52.68 -2.82
N ASN A 445 38.68 -51.82 -3.85
CA ASN A 445 37.63 -51.42 -4.82
C ASN A 445 37.13 -52.54 -5.77
N PRO A 446 36.08 -52.23 -6.56
CA PRO A 446 36.30 -52.16 -8.02
C PRO A 446 35.77 -50.88 -8.72
N ALA A 447 36.42 -50.57 -9.85
CA ALA A 447 36.19 -49.50 -10.84
C ALA A 447 34.80 -49.60 -11.55
N GLY A 448 34.23 -48.63 -12.28
CA GLY A 448 34.53 -47.29 -12.83
C GLY A 448 33.19 -46.74 -13.43
N PRO A 449 33.09 -45.80 -14.41
CA PRO A 449 34.11 -45.15 -15.23
C PRO A 449 34.04 -43.59 -15.28
N LYS A 450 35.03 -43.05 -16.01
CA LYS A 450 35.51 -41.65 -16.11
C LYS A 450 34.63 -40.70 -16.94
N ARG A 451 34.60 -39.41 -16.58
CA ARG A 451 34.40 -38.26 -17.49
C ARG A 451 35.39 -37.11 -17.18
N ARG A 452 35.80 -36.41 -18.25
CA ARG A 452 36.88 -35.40 -18.38
C ARG A 452 36.69 -34.13 -17.53
N PRO A 453 37.79 -33.42 -17.17
CA PRO A 453 37.76 -32.04 -16.67
C PRO A 453 37.88 -31.00 -17.81
N PRO A 454 37.42 -29.74 -17.59
CA PRO A 454 37.58 -28.65 -18.56
C PRO A 454 38.92 -27.89 -18.40
N LEU A 455 39.29 -27.22 -19.49
CA LEU A 455 40.52 -26.49 -19.75
C LEU A 455 40.68 -25.19 -18.93
N ARG A 456 41.93 -24.86 -18.58
CA ARG A 456 42.40 -23.52 -18.18
C ARG A 456 42.50 -22.58 -19.39
N PRO A 457 42.33 -21.26 -19.20
CA PRO A 457 42.96 -20.26 -20.04
C PRO A 457 44.21 -19.65 -19.35
N SER A 458 45.30 -19.62 -20.09
CA SER A 458 46.54 -18.86 -19.85
C SER A 458 46.34 -17.37 -20.15
N GLY A 459 46.99 -16.51 -19.36
CA GLY A 459 46.97 -15.06 -19.53
C GLY A 459 47.98 -14.48 -20.53
N SER A 460 47.74 -13.22 -20.92
CA SER A 460 48.64 -12.15 -21.42
C SER A 460 47.70 -11.06 -22.00
N GLN A 461 47.83 -9.74 -21.91
CA GLN A 461 48.89 -8.78 -21.57
C GLN A 461 48.22 -7.53 -20.96
N ARG A 462 48.91 -6.83 -20.06
CA ARG A 462 48.58 -5.46 -19.63
C ARG A 462 49.70 -4.56 -20.18
N VAL A 463 49.34 -3.58 -21.01
CA VAL A 463 50.24 -2.55 -21.53
C VAL A 463 50.04 -1.29 -20.70
N ASP A 464 51.11 -0.81 -20.09
CA ASP A 464 51.22 0.52 -19.50
C ASP A 464 51.44 1.57 -20.59
N SER A 465 50.80 2.73 -20.46
CA SER A 465 51.35 4.00 -20.94
C SER A 465 50.78 5.15 -20.14
N SER A 466 51.69 5.89 -19.52
CA SER A 466 51.48 7.20 -18.91
C SER A 466 51.76 8.32 -19.93
N ALA A 467 51.23 9.50 -19.61
CA ALA A 467 51.62 10.85 -20.07
C ALA A 467 51.16 11.32 -21.48
N LEU A 468 50.15 12.20 -21.47
CA LEU A 468 50.25 13.61 -21.89
C LEU A 468 49.06 14.42 -21.39
#